data_AF-A0A8B6BWD3-F1
#
_entry.id   AF-A0A8B6BWD3-F1
#
_cell.length_a   1.000
_cell.length_b   1.000
_cell.length_c   1.000
_cell.angle_alpha   90.00
_cell.angle_beta   90.00
_cell.angle_gamma   90.00
#
_symmetry.space_group_name_H-M   'P 1'
#
loop_
_entity.id
_entity.type
_entity.pdbx_description
1 polymer ?
#
loop_
_entity_poly.entity_id
_entity_poly.type
_entity_poly.pdbx_seq_one_letter_code
_entity_poly.pdbx_strand_id
1 'polypeptide(L)'
;MQTNSPAMKTLLRFEEQSLSKSYLDIFDQEQWPVLNVVGNHELYNFEKDSLYKSRLFKNLPSSNKAYYTLSPYQGLKVCVLNTYEISVLGELEGTATYDVAHLFLAERNPNKDKNDPSGLESVDRRFVRFNGAVSKEQLEWLSKELILATKQKENVIVVAKKVLLKFGVVADLQYANIEDGYNWNGTKMRYYRSSLNLLQKAMKDWKQK
;
A
#
# COMPACT_ATOMS: atom_id res chain seq x y z
N MET A 1 -2.86 30.79 28.42
CA MET A 1 -2.72 29.83 29.53
C MET A 1 -3.52 28.58 29.19
N GLN A 2 -2.98 27.44 29.58
CA GLN A 2 -3.26 26.10 29.10
C GLN A 2 -4.73 25.67 29.26
N THR A 3 -5.26 24.98 28.24
CA THR A 3 -6.34 24.00 28.42
C THR A 3 -5.84 22.66 27.90
N ASN A 4 -5.12 21.95 28.75
CA ASN A 4 -4.96 20.50 28.62
C ASN A 4 -6.23 19.85 29.16
N SER A 5 -7.01 19.20 28.29
CA SER A 5 -7.94 18.16 28.70
C SER A 5 -7.86 16.97 27.74
N PRO A 6 -7.70 15.73 28.23
CA PRO A 6 -7.21 14.57 27.46
C PRO A 6 -8.34 13.74 26.85
N ALA A 7 -9.42 14.37 26.38
CA ALA A 7 -10.65 13.68 26.00
C ALA A 7 -10.70 13.20 24.53
N MET A 8 -9.61 13.31 23.76
CA MET A 8 -9.59 12.98 22.33
C MET A 8 -8.50 11.95 21.97
N LYS A 9 -8.32 10.92 22.80
CA LYS A 9 -7.35 9.83 22.55
C LYS A 9 -7.93 8.40 22.57
N THR A 10 -9.25 8.24 22.58
CA THR A 10 -9.88 6.91 22.76
C THR A 10 -11.02 6.58 21.78
N LEU A 11 -11.12 7.26 20.64
CA LEU A 11 -12.08 6.87 19.60
C LEU A 11 -11.33 6.45 18.34
N LEU A 12 -11.56 5.18 17.96
CA LEU A 12 -10.98 4.43 16.84
C LEU A 12 -9.71 3.60 17.14
N ARG A 13 -9.66 2.95 18.30
CA ARG A 13 -9.20 1.53 18.34
C ARG A 13 -10.37 0.64 17.93
N PHE A 14 -10.83 0.79 16.68
CA PHE A 14 -11.74 -0.20 16.10
C PHE A 14 -10.90 -1.42 15.75
N GLU A 15 -11.07 -2.46 16.56
CA GLU A 15 -10.71 -3.86 16.33
C GLU A 15 -9.85 -4.14 15.09
N GLU A 16 -8.56 -4.40 15.35
CA GLU A 16 -7.61 -5.10 14.47
C GLU A 16 -8.12 -6.48 13.94
N GLN A 17 -9.39 -6.86 14.13
CA GLN A 17 -9.88 -8.23 13.95
C GLN A 17 -11.09 -8.42 13.03
N SER A 18 -11.84 -7.40 12.60
CA SER A 18 -13.06 -7.66 11.80
C SER A 18 -12.92 -7.41 10.28
N LEU A 19 -12.14 -6.41 9.85
CA LEU A 19 -12.13 -5.97 8.45
C LEU A 19 -11.16 -6.74 7.55
N SER A 20 -9.92 -6.98 8.01
CA SER A 20 -8.98 -7.85 7.29
C SER A 20 -9.52 -9.28 7.19
N LYS A 21 -10.22 -9.75 8.23
CA LYS A 21 -10.86 -11.07 8.29
C LYS A 21 -11.84 -11.26 7.14
N SER A 22 -12.80 -10.34 6.95
CA SER A 22 -13.82 -10.47 5.89
C SER A 22 -13.28 -10.51 4.46
N TYR A 23 -12.22 -9.77 4.14
CA TYR A 23 -11.60 -9.78 2.81
C TYR A 23 -10.65 -10.96 2.62
N LEU A 24 -9.81 -11.23 3.62
CA LEU A 24 -8.88 -12.34 3.58
C LEU A 24 -9.62 -13.67 3.51
N ASP A 25 -10.73 -13.82 4.25
CA ASP A 25 -11.54 -15.04 4.22
C ASP A 25 -12.14 -15.32 2.82
N ILE A 26 -12.39 -14.29 2.00
CA ILE A 26 -12.80 -14.46 0.59
C ILE A 26 -11.64 -15.00 -0.23
N PHE A 27 -10.46 -14.40 -0.07
CA PHE A 27 -9.25 -14.80 -0.82
C PHE A 27 -8.68 -16.15 -0.37
N ASP A 28 -8.85 -16.51 0.89
CA ASP A 28 -8.44 -17.81 1.46
C ASP A 28 -9.26 -18.97 0.89
N GLN A 29 -10.44 -18.70 0.35
CA GLN A 29 -11.29 -19.68 -0.33
C GLN A 29 -10.88 -19.87 -1.79
N GLU A 30 -9.92 -19.11 -2.31
CA GLU A 30 -9.47 -19.18 -3.68
C GLU A 30 -8.26 -20.12 -3.83
N GLN A 31 -8.22 -20.88 -4.93
CA GLN A 31 -7.09 -21.74 -5.28
C GLN A 31 -5.93 -20.97 -5.94
N TRP A 32 -6.08 -19.66 -6.12
CA TRP A 32 -5.21 -18.83 -6.94
C TRP A 32 -4.22 -18.08 -6.04
N PRO A 33 -2.94 -17.93 -6.44
CA PRO A 33 -1.98 -17.15 -5.67
C PRO A 33 -2.44 -15.68 -5.51
N VAL A 34 -2.51 -15.21 -4.28
CA VAL A 34 -2.85 -13.81 -3.97
C VAL A 34 -1.58 -13.04 -3.62
N LEU A 35 -1.36 -11.93 -4.33
CA LEU A 35 -0.21 -11.06 -4.14
C LEU A 35 -0.64 -9.78 -3.43
N ASN A 36 -0.19 -9.62 -2.19
CA ASN A 36 -0.51 -8.45 -1.39
C ASN A 36 0.54 -7.36 -1.59
N VAL A 37 0.07 -6.13 -1.83
CA VAL A 37 0.90 -4.92 -1.91
C VAL A 37 0.56 -3.98 -0.77
N VAL A 38 1.57 -3.27 -0.27
CA VAL A 38 1.34 -2.23 0.75
C VAL A 38 0.79 -0.97 0.09
N GLY A 39 -0.28 -0.42 0.66
CA GLY A 39 -0.84 0.86 0.28
C GLY A 39 -1.08 1.80 1.45
N ASN A 40 -1.32 3.07 1.14
CA ASN A 40 -1.67 4.08 2.14
C ASN A 40 -2.90 3.69 2.98
N HIS A 41 -3.88 2.98 2.40
CA HIS A 41 -5.07 2.54 3.12
C HIS A 41 -4.75 1.47 4.17
N GLU A 42 -3.87 0.53 3.87
CA GLU A 42 -3.36 -0.40 4.88
C GLU A 42 -2.64 0.39 5.99
N LEU A 43 -1.85 1.39 5.63
CA LEU A 43 -1.08 2.20 6.59
C LEU A 43 -1.88 3.28 7.34
N TYR A 44 -3.15 3.51 6.96
CA TYR A 44 -4.10 4.25 7.80
C TYR A 44 -4.65 3.40 8.93
N ASN A 45 -4.66 2.07 8.75
CA ASN A 45 -5.27 1.12 9.67
C ASN A 45 -4.24 0.33 10.50
N PHE A 46 -3.01 0.21 9.99
CA PHE A 46 -1.97 -0.63 10.60
C PHE A 46 -0.63 0.10 10.67
N GLU A 47 0.09 -0.10 11.78
CA GLU A 47 1.53 0.13 11.83
C GLU A 47 2.24 -0.86 10.90
N LYS A 48 3.31 -0.42 10.22
CA LYS A 48 4.06 -1.25 9.27
C LYS A 48 4.54 -2.55 9.90
N ASP A 49 5.08 -2.47 11.11
CA ASP A 49 5.62 -3.60 11.84
C ASP A 49 4.55 -4.69 12.09
N SER A 50 3.34 -4.27 12.46
CA SER A 50 2.19 -5.16 12.63
C SER A 50 1.66 -5.67 11.30
N LEU A 51 1.60 -4.81 10.27
CA LEU A 51 1.14 -5.16 8.93
C LEU A 51 2.03 -6.24 8.31
N TYR A 52 3.36 -6.11 8.39
CA TYR A 52 4.32 -7.04 7.79
C TYR A 52 4.34 -8.40 8.49
N LYS A 53 3.98 -8.44 9.78
CA LYS A 53 3.81 -9.69 10.55
C LYS A 53 2.40 -10.29 10.41
N SER A 54 1.48 -9.56 9.79
CA SER A 54 0.09 -10.00 9.62
C SER A 54 -0.05 -11.10 8.56
N ARG A 55 -1.23 -11.74 8.55
CA ARG A 55 -1.58 -12.77 7.57
C ARG A 55 -1.46 -12.31 6.11
N LEU A 56 -1.54 -11.00 5.83
CA LEU A 56 -1.36 -10.43 4.50
C LEU A 56 0.04 -10.72 3.92
N PHE A 57 1.07 -10.87 4.76
CA PHE A 57 2.46 -11.06 4.31
C PHE A 57 3.13 -12.31 4.88
N LYS A 58 2.42 -13.14 5.65
CA LYS A 58 2.97 -14.32 6.37
C LYS A 58 3.65 -15.38 5.50
N ASN A 59 3.23 -15.55 4.25
CA ASN A 59 3.70 -16.64 3.38
C ASN A 59 4.82 -16.22 2.42
N LEU A 60 5.44 -15.06 2.65
CA LEU A 60 6.42 -14.51 1.73
C LEU A 60 7.84 -14.84 2.18
N PRO A 61 8.68 -15.38 1.28
CA PRO A 61 10.09 -15.55 1.57
C PRO A 61 10.69 -14.15 1.70
N SER A 62 11.27 -13.89 2.87
CA SER A 62 12.04 -12.69 3.20
C SER A 62 11.25 -11.44 3.65
N SER A 63 11.32 -11.25 4.97
CA SER A 63 11.58 -9.97 5.64
C SER A 63 10.42 -9.05 6.01
N ASN A 64 10.66 -8.32 7.10
CA ASN A 64 9.90 -7.21 7.67
C ASN A 64 9.82 -5.99 6.73
N LYS A 65 9.78 -6.20 5.41
CA LYS A 65 9.88 -5.13 4.40
C LYS A 65 8.80 -5.19 3.32
N ALA A 66 7.99 -6.26 3.28
CA ALA A 66 6.81 -6.39 2.40
C ALA A 66 7.07 -6.16 0.89
N TYR A 67 8.28 -6.49 0.42
CA TYR A 67 8.63 -6.64 -0.99
C TYR A 67 9.28 -8.00 -1.21
N TYR A 68 9.03 -8.65 -2.34
CA TYR A 68 9.38 -10.06 -2.55
C TYR A 68 9.31 -10.46 -4.02
N THR A 69 9.84 -11.65 -4.34
CA THR A 69 9.67 -12.28 -5.65
C THR A 69 8.87 -13.57 -5.57
N LEU A 70 8.24 -13.95 -6.67
CA LEU A 70 7.69 -15.27 -6.90
C LEU A 70 7.93 -15.70 -8.35
N SER A 71 7.99 -17.00 -8.58
CA SER A 71 8.10 -17.59 -9.91
C SER A 71 6.91 -18.53 -10.13
N PRO A 72 5.74 -18.01 -10.54
CA PRO A 72 4.52 -18.81 -10.61
C PRO A 72 4.55 -19.88 -11.70
N TYR A 73 5.41 -19.73 -12.72
CA TYR A 73 5.70 -20.75 -13.73
C TYR A 73 7.12 -20.53 -14.29
N GLN A 74 7.66 -21.57 -14.93
CA GLN A 74 9.00 -21.52 -15.52
C GLN A 74 9.11 -20.39 -16.56
N GLY A 75 10.12 -19.53 -16.41
CA GLY A 75 10.33 -18.41 -17.33
C GLY A 75 9.50 -17.16 -17.01
N LEU A 76 8.76 -17.14 -15.90
CA LEU A 76 8.18 -15.90 -15.35
C LEU A 76 8.64 -15.68 -13.91
N LYS A 77 9.12 -14.46 -13.67
CA LYS A 77 9.34 -13.90 -12.34
C LYS A 77 8.40 -12.72 -12.10
N VAL A 78 7.84 -12.63 -10.91
CA VAL A 78 7.08 -11.47 -10.47
C VAL A 78 7.83 -10.83 -9.30
N CYS A 79 8.14 -9.54 -9.41
CA CYS A 79 8.75 -8.73 -8.36
C CYS A 79 7.68 -7.82 -7.77
N VAL A 80 7.34 -8.00 -6.50
CA VAL A 80 6.38 -7.17 -5.77
C VAL A 80 7.14 -6.12 -4.95
N LEU A 81 6.85 -4.84 -5.19
CA LEU A 81 7.49 -3.70 -4.53
C LEU A 81 6.66 -3.19 -3.36
N ASN A 82 7.35 -2.76 -2.29
CA ASN A 82 6.80 -1.94 -1.23
C ASN A 82 7.03 -0.45 -1.56
N THR A 83 6.03 0.19 -2.16
CA THR A 83 6.10 1.62 -2.51
C THR A 83 5.91 2.56 -1.32
N TYR A 84 5.73 2.02 -0.12
CA TYR A 84 5.60 2.75 1.14
C TYR A 84 6.71 2.37 2.13
N GLU A 85 7.81 1.79 1.64
CA GLU A 85 8.97 1.51 2.48
C GLU A 85 9.45 2.81 3.15
N ILE A 86 9.64 3.88 2.36
CA ILE A 86 9.84 5.23 2.87
C ILE A 86 8.49 5.97 2.80
N SER A 87 7.81 6.07 3.94
CA SER A 87 6.56 6.84 4.09
C SER A 87 6.36 7.24 5.53
N VAL A 88 5.73 8.41 5.75
CA VAL A 88 5.29 8.83 7.09
C VAL A 88 4.08 8.03 7.61
N LEU A 89 3.34 7.37 6.72
CA LEU A 89 2.22 6.51 7.10
C LEU A 89 2.70 5.19 7.68
N GLY A 90 1.98 4.69 8.68
CA GLY A 90 2.27 3.41 9.36
C GLY A 90 3.55 3.39 10.19
N GLU A 91 4.18 4.54 10.42
CA GLU A 91 5.36 4.70 11.28
C GLU A 91 4.98 5.49 12.53
N LEU A 92 5.69 5.22 13.64
CA LEU A 92 5.55 5.99 14.88
C LEU A 92 6.37 7.28 14.79
N GLU A 93 5.80 8.42 15.17
CA GLU A 93 6.53 9.69 15.18
C GLU A 93 7.76 9.62 16.10
N GLY A 94 8.90 10.13 15.63
CA GLY A 94 10.18 10.11 16.36
C GLY A 94 11.02 8.85 16.19
N THR A 95 10.59 7.89 15.36
CA THR A 95 11.49 6.82 14.89
C THR A 95 12.39 7.32 13.77
N ALA A 96 13.57 6.72 13.63
CA ALA A 96 14.48 7.06 12.54
C ALA A 96 13.84 6.86 11.15
N THR A 97 12.97 5.85 10.99
CA THR A 97 12.23 5.58 9.77
C THR A 97 11.18 6.66 9.46
N TYR A 98 10.46 7.13 10.49
CA TYR A 98 9.55 8.25 10.37
C TYR A 98 10.30 9.53 9.98
N ASP A 99 11.40 9.83 10.68
CA ASP A 99 12.15 11.08 10.49
C ASP A 99 12.70 11.20 9.08
N VAL A 100 13.24 10.11 8.51
CA VAL A 100 13.70 10.08 7.11
C VAL A 100 12.57 10.44 6.15
N ALA A 101 11.40 9.80 6.29
CA ALA A 101 10.26 10.08 5.40
C ALA A 101 9.67 11.48 5.63
N HIS A 102 9.60 11.92 6.88
CA HIS A 102 9.08 13.21 7.28
C HIS A 102 9.94 14.35 6.74
N LEU A 103 11.27 14.28 6.92
CA LEU A 103 12.21 15.29 6.42
C LEU A 103 12.20 15.33 4.89
N PHE A 104 12.23 14.16 4.23
CA PHE A 104 12.18 14.09 2.77
C PHE A 104 10.92 14.74 2.19
N LEU A 105 9.76 14.51 2.83
CA LEU A 105 8.48 15.10 2.44
C LEU A 105 8.41 16.58 2.77
N ALA A 106 8.89 17.00 3.95
CA ALA A 106 8.88 18.40 4.39
C ALA A 106 9.75 19.29 3.49
N GLU A 107 10.89 18.79 3.02
CA GLU A 107 11.77 19.48 2.08
C GLU A 107 11.09 19.78 0.73
N ARG A 108 10.20 18.89 0.27
CA ARG A 108 9.63 18.93 -1.09
C ARG A 108 8.21 19.42 -1.16
N ASN A 109 7.48 19.36 -0.05
CA ASN A 109 6.14 19.90 0.06
C ASN A 109 6.14 21.02 1.10
N PRO A 110 6.13 22.30 0.69
CA PRO A 110 6.15 23.43 1.62
C PRO A 110 4.81 23.63 2.35
N ASN A 111 3.73 22.97 1.91
CA ASN A 111 2.41 23.16 2.50
C ASN A 111 2.36 22.66 3.94
N LYS A 112 1.57 23.34 4.78
CA LYS A 112 1.34 22.93 6.17
C LYS A 112 0.61 21.59 6.22
N ASP A 113 -0.44 21.43 5.41
CA ASP A 113 -1.05 20.13 5.16
C ASP A 113 -0.24 19.38 4.12
N LYS A 114 0.43 18.31 4.53
CA LYS A 114 1.24 17.48 3.64
C LYS A 114 0.41 16.64 2.67
N ASN A 115 -0.92 16.59 2.79
CA ASN A 115 -1.79 16.02 1.74
C ASN A 115 -2.04 16.99 0.59
N ASP A 116 -1.79 18.29 0.78
CA ASP A 116 -2.06 19.30 -0.22
C ASP A 116 -0.93 19.35 -1.27
N PRO A 117 -1.22 19.10 -2.56
CA PRO A 117 -0.25 19.25 -3.64
C PRO A 117 -0.26 20.65 -4.27
N SER A 118 -1.03 21.59 -3.74
CA SER A 118 -1.14 22.95 -4.29
C SER A 118 0.23 23.65 -4.31
N GLY A 119 0.53 24.37 -5.38
CA GLY A 119 1.84 25.00 -5.59
C GLY A 119 2.97 24.05 -6.01
N LEU A 120 2.75 22.73 -6.00
CA LEU A 120 3.69 21.77 -6.58
C LEU A 120 3.42 21.60 -8.08
N GLU A 121 4.47 21.63 -8.89
CA GLU A 121 4.37 21.56 -10.34
C GLU A 121 4.71 20.17 -10.88
N SER A 122 4.07 19.79 -11.98
CA SER A 122 4.40 18.59 -12.75
C SER A 122 4.54 17.34 -11.86
N VAL A 123 5.69 16.67 -11.93
CA VAL A 123 6.01 15.47 -11.18
C VAL A 123 6.01 15.72 -9.67
N ASP A 124 6.32 16.93 -9.19
CA ASP A 124 6.53 17.22 -7.76
C ASP A 124 5.24 17.19 -6.96
N ARG A 125 4.07 17.24 -7.64
CA ARG A 125 2.76 16.93 -7.04
C ARG A 125 2.68 15.55 -6.39
N ARG A 126 3.67 14.66 -6.63
CA ARG A 126 3.80 13.36 -5.96
C ARG A 126 4.29 13.46 -4.51
N PHE A 127 4.87 14.58 -4.08
CA PHE A 127 5.38 14.75 -2.72
C PHE A 127 4.23 15.14 -1.78
N VAL A 128 3.43 14.14 -1.42
CA VAL A 128 2.27 14.29 -0.52
C VAL A 128 2.24 13.12 0.47
N ARG A 129 1.64 13.35 1.64
CA ARG A 129 1.62 12.42 2.78
C ARG A 129 1.02 11.06 2.46
N PHE A 130 0.05 11.00 1.55
CA PHE A 130 -0.57 9.74 1.14
C PHE A 130 0.24 8.95 0.11
N ASN A 131 1.42 9.41 -0.28
CA ASN A 131 2.36 8.66 -1.12
C ASN A 131 3.52 8.11 -0.28
N GLY A 132 4.34 7.28 -0.91
CA GLY A 132 5.60 6.79 -0.35
C GLY A 132 6.69 6.72 -1.42
N ALA A 133 7.82 6.16 -1.04
CA ALA A 133 8.94 5.90 -1.92
C ALA A 133 9.55 4.51 -1.66
N VAL A 134 10.27 4.04 -2.66
CA VAL A 134 11.08 2.81 -2.63
C VAL A 134 12.48 3.21 -2.17
N SER A 135 13.06 2.48 -1.22
CA SER A 135 14.40 2.78 -0.73
C SER A 135 15.47 2.45 -1.77
N LYS A 136 16.68 3.01 -1.57
CA LYS A 136 17.85 2.64 -2.38
C LYS A 136 18.14 1.14 -2.27
N GLU A 137 17.98 0.56 -1.08
CA GLU A 137 18.20 -0.87 -0.85
C GLU A 137 17.21 -1.73 -1.67
N GLN A 138 15.93 -1.35 -1.70
CA GLN A 138 14.93 -2.06 -2.49
C GLN A 138 15.16 -1.88 -4.01
N LEU A 139 15.63 -0.71 -4.46
CA LEU A 139 16.03 -0.52 -5.87
C LEU A 139 17.25 -1.37 -6.25
N GLU A 140 18.25 -1.47 -5.37
CA GLU A 140 19.42 -2.34 -5.58
C GLU A 140 19.03 -3.82 -5.59
N TRP A 141 18.11 -4.23 -4.72
CA TRP A 141 17.52 -5.56 -4.74
C TRP A 141 16.79 -5.83 -6.06
N LEU A 142 15.91 -4.93 -6.50
CA LEU A 142 15.19 -5.07 -7.77
C LEU A 142 16.16 -5.19 -8.95
N SER A 143 17.21 -4.37 -8.97
CA SER A 143 18.25 -4.44 -10.01
C SER A 143 18.92 -5.83 -10.06
N LYS A 144 19.25 -6.40 -8.91
CA LYS A 144 19.79 -7.77 -8.83
C LYS A 144 18.81 -8.82 -9.37
N GLU A 145 17.53 -8.71 -9.02
CA GLU A 145 16.49 -9.61 -9.52
C GLU A 145 16.33 -9.55 -11.05
N LEU A 146 16.38 -8.36 -11.63
CA LEU A 146 16.30 -8.14 -13.08
C LEU A 146 17.54 -8.69 -13.81
N ILE A 147 18.73 -8.52 -13.24
CA ILE A 147 19.97 -9.09 -13.78
C ILE A 147 19.91 -10.63 -13.78
N LEU A 148 19.40 -11.22 -12.69
CA LEU A 148 19.23 -12.67 -12.60
C LEU A 148 18.19 -13.18 -13.61
N ALA A 149 17.04 -12.51 -13.72
CA ALA A 149 16.01 -12.86 -14.69
C ALA A 149 16.53 -12.80 -16.13
N THR A 150 17.33 -11.79 -16.46
CA THR A 150 17.98 -11.69 -17.78
C THR A 150 18.89 -12.89 -18.06
N LYS A 151 19.73 -13.28 -17.09
CA LYS A 151 20.60 -14.46 -17.21
C LYS A 151 19.81 -15.76 -17.40
N GLN A 152 18.65 -15.84 -16.75
CA GLN A 152 17.77 -17.01 -16.77
C GLN A 152 16.75 -16.98 -17.92
N LYS A 153 16.76 -15.92 -18.75
CA LYS A 153 15.79 -15.68 -19.84
C LYS A 153 14.34 -15.69 -19.35
N GLU A 154 14.11 -15.16 -18.15
CA GLU A 154 12.77 -15.00 -17.59
C GLU A 154 12.13 -13.68 -18.04
N ASN A 155 10.82 -13.70 -18.28
CA ASN A 155 10.01 -12.49 -18.34
C ASN A 155 9.78 -11.99 -16.90
N VAL A 156 9.77 -10.68 -16.70
CA VAL A 156 9.56 -10.09 -15.36
C VAL A 156 8.32 -9.20 -15.34
N ILE A 157 7.42 -9.47 -14.38
CA ILE A 157 6.32 -8.57 -14.02
C ILE A 157 6.71 -7.83 -12.74
N VAL A 158 6.74 -6.51 -12.79
CA VAL A 158 6.92 -5.69 -11.57
C VAL A 158 5.55 -5.21 -11.09
N VAL A 159 5.16 -5.61 -9.89
CA VAL A 159 3.90 -5.25 -9.25
C VAL A 159 4.17 -4.20 -8.19
N ALA A 160 3.49 -3.07 -8.31
CA ALA A 160 3.56 -1.97 -7.36
C ALA A 160 2.20 -1.28 -7.32
N LYS A 161 1.90 -0.54 -6.25
CA LYS A 161 0.65 0.23 -6.16
C LYS A 161 0.53 1.33 -7.24
N LYS A 162 1.61 1.66 -7.96
CA LYS A 162 1.63 2.65 -9.04
C LYS A 162 1.99 1.99 -10.39
N VAL A 163 1.10 2.14 -11.38
CA VAL A 163 1.02 1.31 -12.61
C VAL A 163 1.98 1.77 -13.72
N LEU A 164 2.59 0.81 -14.45
CA LEU A 164 3.38 1.04 -15.68
C LEU A 164 3.04 0.11 -16.89
N LEU A 165 2.08 -0.84 -16.79
CA LEU A 165 1.67 -1.74 -17.90
C LEU A 165 0.25 -2.33 -17.68
N LYS A 166 -0.43 -2.85 -18.72
CA LYS A 166 -1.79 -3.43 -18.66
C LYS A 166 -1.80 -4.97 -18.67
N PHE A 167 -2.35 -5.56 -17.61
CA PHE A 167 -3.00 -6.87 -17.53
C PHE A 167 -4.12 -6.77 -16.46
N GLY A 168 -5.00 -7.77 -16.34
CA GLY A 168 -6.09 -7.74 -15.36
C GLY A 168 -5.56 -7.86 -13.93
N VAL A 169 -5.65 -6.77 -13.16
CA VAL A 169 -5.23 -6.68 -11.76
C VAL A 169 -6.36 -6.06 -10.94
N VAL A 170 -6.76 -6.72 -9.86
CA VAL A 170 -7.53 -6.07 -8.79
C VAL A 170 -6.54 -5.50 -7.80
N ALA A 171 -6.25 -4.20 -7.91
CA ALA A 171 -5.35 -3.48 -7.01
C ALA A 171 -6.02 -2.19 -6.54
N ASP A 172 -5.57 -1.67 -5.40
CA ASP A 172 -6.09 -0.45 -4.77
C ASP A 172 -7.58 -0.54 -4.39
N LEU A 173 -7.95 -1.64 -3.72
CA LEU A 173 -9.24 -1.75 -3.03
C LEU A 173 -9.24 -0.81 -1.82
N GLN A 174 -9.71 0.41 -2.03
CA GLN A 174 -9.79 1.45 -1.01
C GLN A 174 -11.02 1.26 -0.10
N TYR A 175 -11.08 0.15 0.62
CA TYR A 175 -12.11 -0.02 1.64
C TYR A 175 -11.78 0.80 2.87
N ALA A 176 -12.76 1.51 3.37
CA ALA A 176 -12.76 2.06 4.71
C ALA A 176 -14.20 2.05 5.22
N ASN A 177 -14.40 1.69 6.50
CA ASN A 177 -15.72 1.73 7.10
C ASN A 177 -16.13 3.15 7.53
N ILE A 178 -16.01 4.10 6.60
CA ILE A 178 -16.38 5.50 6.76
C ILE A 178 -17.45 5.87 5.73
N GLU A 179 -18.10 7.01 5.92
CA GLU A 179 -19.02 7.53 4.91
C GLU A 179 -18.29 7.89 3.62
N ASP A 180 -19.02 7.83 2.51
CA ASP A 180 -18.51 8.20 1.21
C ASP A 180 -18.09 9.68 1.22
N GLY A 181 -16.90 9.94 0.72
CA GLY A 181 -16.24 11.24 0.86
C GLY A 181 -15.72 11.74 -0.47
N TYR A 182 -15.67 13.05 -0.67
CA TYR A 182 -15.02 13.59 -1.85
C TYR A 182 -13.52 13.40 -1.72
N ASN A 183 -12.84 13.19 -2.86
CA ASN A 183 -11.39 13.30 -2.92
C ASN A 183 -10.94 14.69 -2.44
N TRP A 184 -9.66 14.83 -2.08
CA TRP A 184 -9.08 16.09 -1.60
C TRP A 184 -9.51 17.33 -2.39
N ASN A 185 -9.58 17.22 -3.72
CA ASN A 185 -9.96 18.33 -4.60
C ASN A 185 -11.47 18.62 -4.66
N GLY A 186 -12.33 17.88 -3.94
CA GLY A 186 -13.78 18.07 -3.98
C GLY A 186 -14.45 17.64 -5.29
N THR A 187 -13.75 16.93 -6.18
CA THR A 187 -14.18 16.70 -7.58
C THR A 187 -14.75 15.32 -7.83
N LYS A 188 -14.38 14.32 -7.03
CA LYS A 188 -14.79 12.93 -7.22
C LYS A 188 -15.24 12.32 -5.91
N MET A 189 -16.46 11.77 -5.91
CA MET A 189 -16.97 10.95 -4.80
C MET A 189 -16.19 9.64 -4.71
N ARG A 190 -15.78 9.26 -3.50
CA ARG A 190 -15.10 8.00 -3.17
C ARG A 190 -16.06 7.14 -2.36
N TYR A 191 -16.27 5.91 -2.83
CA TYR A 191 -17.24 4.98 -2.25
C TYR A 191 -16.52 3.91 -1.42
N TYR A 192 -16.27 4.20 -0.15
CA TYR A 192 -15.35 3.42 0.68
C TYR A 192 -15.96 2.07 1.12
N ARG A 193 -17.25 2.03 1.49
CA ARG A 193 -17.90 0.77 1.88
C ARG A 193 -18.25 -0.12 0.68
N SER A 194 -18.56 0.52 -0.45
CA SER A 194 -19.00 -0.18 -1.66
C SER A 194 -17.89 -0.97 -2.36
N SER A 195 -16.61 -0.73 -2.04
CA SER A 195 -15.49 -1.47 -2.64
C SER A 195 -15.57 -2.97 -2.36
N LEU A 196 -16.12 -3.40 -1.22
CA LEU A 196 -16.30 -4.81 -0.87
C LEU A 196 -17.29 -5.50 -1.82
N ASN A 197 -18.43 -4.85 -2.05
CA ASN A 197 -19.47 -5.37 -2.94
C ASN A 197 -18.97 -5.45 -4.39
N LEU A 198 -18.16 -4.48 -4.81
CA LEU A 198 -17.53 -4.48 -6.14
C LEU A 198 -16.54 -5.63 -6.28
N LEU A 199 -15.71 -5.89 -5.25
CA LEU A 199 -14.82 -7.04 -5.24
C LEU A 199 -15.57 -8.36 -5.34
N GLN A 200 -16.60 -8.56 -4.52
CA GLN A 200 -17.39 -9.79 -4.54
C GLN A 200 -18.02 -10.05 -5.90
N LYS A 201 -18.55 -9.00 -6.55
CA LYS A 201 -19.08 -9.09 -7.92
C LYS A 201 -17.99 -9.44 -8.93
N ALA A 202 -16.85 -8.76 -8.88
CA ALA A 202 -15.73 -9.03 -9.77
C ALA A 202 -15.22 -10.48 -9.64
N MET A 203 -15.11 -10.99 -8.41
CA MET A 203 -14.73 -12.39 -8.14
C MET A 203 -15.77 -13.38 -8.68
N LYS A 204 -17.05 -13.11 -8.48
CA LYS A 204 -18.14 -13.95 -9.00
C LYS A 204 -18.12 -14.02 -10.53
N ASP A 205 -17.96 -12.88 -11.19
CA ASP A 205 -17.92 -12.80 -12.66
C ASP A 205 -16.68 -13.51 -13.22
N TRP A 206 -15.52 -13.40 -12.54
CA TRP A 206 -14.30 -14.10 -12.94
C TRP A 206 -14.49 -15.62 -12.90
N LYS A 207 -15.11 -16.16 -11.85
CA LYS A 207 -15.34 -17.60 -11.68
C LYS A 207 -16.30 -18.23 -12.72
N GLN A 208 -17.04 -17.42 -13.46
CA GLN A 208 -18.00 -17.90 -14.48
C GLN A 208 -17.38 -18.07 -15.87
N LYS A 209 -16.10 -17.77 -16.04
CA LYS A 209 -15.35 -17.90 -17.30
C LYS A 209 -14.24 -18.92 -17.17
#